data_AF-A0A2Y9HKT0-F1
#
_entry.id   AF-A0A2Y9HKT0-F1
#
_cell.length_a   1.000
_cell.length_b   1.000
_cell.length_c   1.000
_cell.angle_alpha   90.00
_cell.angle_beta   90.00
_cell.angle_gamma   90.00
#
_symmetry.space_group_name_H-M   'P 1'
#
loop_
_entity.id
_entity.type
_entity.pdbx_description
1 polymer ?
#
loop_
_entity_poly.entity_id
_entity_poly.type
_entity_poly.pdbx_seq_one_letter_code
_entity_poly.pdbx_strand_id
1 'polypeptide(L)'
;MGGTQVKCLTSPSPIHSAKSESIITQSEEKADFVIIPSEGIENRTEETDSPFSRDWRPGSPGTYLETSWEEQLLEQQEHLEKEMEEAKKMISGLQALLLNGSLPEDEQERPLALCEPGVNPEEQLIIIQSRLDQSREENQDLKKELLKCKQEARNLQGIKDALQQRLTQQDTSVLQLKQELLRANMDKDELHNQNVDLQRKLDERNRLLGEYQKELGQKERLLQQHQAKLEEALRKLSEASYQQVDLERELEQKDVLLARCMKREADEVTNYNSHNSQSNGFLLPVAGKGAASITHKGTSDLQLVRDALRSLRNSFSGHDPQHHTIDSLEQGISSLMERLHAMETQKKQDRRVRGKSPRAQAGSEYRESWPPNSKLPHSQSSPAVSSTCTKVLYFTDRSLTPFMVNIPKRLGEVTLKDFKAAIDREGNHRYHFKALDPEFGTVKEEVFHDDDAIPGWEGKIVAWVEEDHGEN
;
A
#
# COMPACT_ATOMS: atom_id res chain seq x y z
N MET A 1 -15.75 70.14 18.21
CA MET A 1 -15.22 68.91 18.83
C MET A 1 -15.32 67.82 17.77
N GLY A 2 -14.33 67.47 16.97
CA GLY A 2 -12.90 67.68 16.94
C GLY A 2 -12.42 66.54 16.04
N GLY A 3 -12.23 66.82 14.76
CA GLY A 3 -11.71 65.84 13.81
C GLY A 3 -10.20 65.77 13.90
N THR A 4 -9.64 64.59 13.66
CA THR A 4 -8.22 64.46 13.34
C THR A 4 -8.01 63.29 12.37
N GLN A 5 -7.91 63.63 11.08
CA GLN A 5 -7.01 62.95 10.16
C GLN A 5 -5.58 63.36 10.51
N VAL A 6 -4.62 62.44 10.41
CA VAL A 6 -3.22 62.81 10.17
C VAL A 6 -2.60 61.83 9.17
N LYS A 7 -1.93 62.42 8.16
CA LYS A 7 -1.25 61.80 7.04
C LYS A 7 0.15 61.28 7.41
N CYS A 8 0.61 60.39 6.52
CA CYS A 8 1.89 59.70 6.35
C CYS A 8 3.18 60.48 6.62
N LEU A 9 4.27 59.76 6.99
CA LEU A 9 5.62 59.98 6.47
C LEU A 9 6.42 58.65 6.36
N THR A 10 7.12 58.54 5.24
CA THR A 10 7.97 57.46 4.70
C THR A 10 9.38 57.45 5.33
N SER A 11 10.11 56.32 5.29
CA SER A 11 11.55 56.17 4.89
C SER A 11 12.11 54.77 5.28
N PRO A 12 13.35 54.37 4.92
CA PRO A 12 13.69 53.51 3.77
C PRO A 12 14.35 52.15 4.13
N SER A 13 14.50 51.28 3.13
CA SER A 13 15.08 49.92 3.18
C SER A 13 16.57 49.85 3.62
N PRO A 14 17.03 48.66 4.06
CA PRO A 14 18.39 48.20 3.81
C PRO A 14 18.47 46.90 2.98
N ILE A 15 19.66 46.72 2.43
CA ILE A 15 20.06 45.91 1.29
C ILE A 15 20.91 44.70 1.74
N HIS A 16 20.76 43.56 1.06
CA HIS A 16 21.67 42.39 0.87
C HIS A 16 22.09 41.42 2.01
N SER A 17 22.24 40.15 1.56
CA SER A 17 23.05 39.02 2.05
C SER A 17 22.37 38.05 3.05
N ALA A 18 22.36 36.71 2.93
CA ALA A 18 23.09 35.77 2.08
C ALA A 18 22.36 34.40 1.93
N LYS A 19 22.55 33.79 0.75
CA LYS A 19 22.61 32.38 0.31
C LYS A 19 22.28 31.21 1.27
N SER A 20 21.52 30.23 0.74
CA SER A 20 21.68 28.77 0.92
C SER A 20 20.96 28.07 -0.25
N GLU A 21 21.67 27.79 -1.35
CA GLU A 21 22.02 26.43 -1.82
C GLU A 21 20.85 25.44 -1.88
N SER A 22 20.30 25.23 -3.08
CA SER A 22 19.57 24.00 -3.43
C SER A 22 20.21 23.37 -4.66
N ILE A 23 20.57 22.10 -4.51
CA ILE A 23 21.27 21.28 -5.49
C ILE A 23 20.24 20.79 -6.51
N ILE A 24 20.46 21.15 -7.77
CA ILE A 24 19.74 20.63 -8.94
C ILE A 24 20.47 19.37 -9.41
N THR A 25 19.76 18.25 -9.46
CA THR A 25 20.10 17.12 -10.33
C THR A 25 19.13 17.11 -11.51
N GLN A 26 19.68 17.30 -12.71
CA GLN A 26 18.99 17.21 -13.99
C GLN A 26 18.73 15.74 -14.36
N SER A 27 17.56 15.46 -14.93
CA SER A 27 17.38 14.37 -15.88
C SER A 27 16.23 14.75 -16.84
N GLU A 28 16.57 14.80 -18.12
CA GLU A 28 15.72 15.10 -19.28
C GLU A 28 14.51 14.15 -19.40
N GLU A 29 13.36 14.66 -19.86
CA GLU A 29 12.64 14.02 -20.98
C GLU A 29 11.67 15.00 -21.67
N LYS A 30 11.59 14.85 -22.99
CA LYS A 30 10.89 15.66 -23.99
C LYS A 30 9.37 15.66 -23.84
N ALA A 31 8.73 16.77 -24.19
CA ALA A 31 7.46 16.74 -24.94
C ALA A 31 7.25 18.06 -25.69
N ASP A 32 7.22 17.96 -27.02
CA ASP A 32 6.84 18.99 -27.98
C ASP A 32 5.40 19.46 -27.77
N PHE A 33 5.17 20.77 -27.77
CA PHE A 33 3.88 21.36 -28.15
C PHE A 33 4.14 22.63 -28.96
N VAL A 34 4.01 22.50 -30.28
CA VAL A 34 4.05 23.59 -31.26
C VAL A 34 2.65 24.19 -31.35
N ILE A 35 2.51 25.48 -31.03
CA ILE A 35 1.31 26.27 -31.34
C ILE A 35 1.65 27.17 -32.54
N ILE A 36 0.93 26.96 -33.63
CA ILE A 36 0.97 27.73 -34.88
C ILE A 36 0.16 29.03 -34.68
N PRO A 37 0.67 30.22 -35.03
CA PRO A 37 -0.17 31.39 -35.29
C PRO A 37 -0.50 31.47 -36.79
N SER A 38 -1.80 31.54 -37.12
CA SER A 38 -2.26 31.84 -38.47
C SER A 38 -2.40 33.34 -38.66
N GLU A 39 -1.57 33.91 -39.53
CA GLU A 39 -1.78 35.22 -40.15
C GLU A 39 -2.49 35.09 -41.51
N GLY A 40 -3.29 36.10 -41.83
CA GLY A 40 -3.56 36.54 -43.20
C GLY A 40 -4.98 36.30 -43.72
N ILE A 41 -5.72 37.37 -43.96
CA ILE A 41 -5.98 37.87 -45.33
C ILE A 41 -6.60 39.29 -45.27
N GLU A 42 -6.08 40.12 -46.16
CA GLU A 42 -6.22 41.56 -46.35
C GLU A 42 -7.57 42.01 -46.98
N ASN A 43 -7.88 43.31 -46.85
CA ASN A 43 -8.16 44.29 -47.92
C ASN A 43 -8.55 45.65 -47.26
N ARG A 44 -7.69 46.69 -47.23
CA ARG A 44 -7.55 47.83 -48.19
C ARG A 44 -8.85 48.66 -48.35
N THR A 45 -8.93 50.00 -48.28
CA THR A 45 -8.04 51.20 -48.16
C THR A 45 -9.03 52.39 -47.91
N GLU A 46 -8.74 53.48 -47.19
CA GLU A 46 -8.07 54.71 -47.65
C GLU A 46 -7.95 55.74 -46.49
N GLU A 47 -6.74 56.32 -46.37
CA GLU A 47 -6.31 57.69 -45.99
C GLU A 47 -6.92 58.37 -44.73
N THR A 48 -6.16 59.03 -43.84
CA THR A 48 -5.22 60.12 -44.12
C THR A 48 -4.23 60.34 -42.95
N ASP A 49 -3.06 60.88 -43.32
CA ASP A 49 -1.87 61.29 -42.55
C ASP A 49 -2.03 61.91 -41.15
N SER A 50 -1.06 61.65 -40.27
CA SER A 50 -0.20 62.71 -39.70
C SER A 50 0.96 62.15 -38.84
N PRO A 51 2.19 62.71 -38.92
CA PRO A 51 3.36 62.29 -38.17
C PRO A 51 3.65 63.19 -36.95
N PHE A 52 4.69 62.80 -36.20
CA PHE A 52 5.65 63.63 -35.45
C PHE A 52 5.73 63.37 -33.94
N SER A 53 6.72 62.54 -33.63
CA SER A 53 7.52 62.61 -32.41
C SER A 53 8.74 63.50 -32.67
N ARG A 54 9.03 64.50 -31.82
CA ARG A 54 10.40 64.98 -31.58
C ARG A 54 10.56 65.79 -30.28
N ASP A 55 11.52 65.33 -29.49
CA ASP A 55 12.17 65.96 -28.34
C ASP A 55 12.65 67.41 -28.57
N TRP A 56 12.71 68.23 -27.51
CA TRP A 56 13.96 68.76 -26.88
C TRP A 56 13.67 69.91 -25.88
N ARG A 57 14.57 70.02 -24.89
CA ARG A 57 14.49 70.74 -23.60
C ARG A 57 14.31 72.28 -23.64
N PRO A 58 13.89 72.89 -22.51
CA PRO A 58 13.79 74.35 -22.37
C PRO A 58 15.06 75.03 -21.84
N GLY A 59 15.46 76.12 -22.49
CA GLY A 59 16.18 77.24 -21.88
C GLY A 59 15.34 78.50 -22.04
N SER A 60 15.09 79.24 -20.96
CA SER A 60 14.32 80.50 -20.94
C SER A 60 15.24 81.72 -21.18
N PRO A 61 14.74 82.97 -21.35
CA PRO A 61 13.42 83.45 -21.79
C PRO A 61 13.49 84.56 -22.90
N GLY A 62 12.35 84.85 -23.55
CA GLY A 62 11.96 86.24 -23.78
C GLY A 62 11.63 86.69 -25.20
N THR A 63 10.31 86.79 -25.47
CA THR A 63 9.64 87.78 -26.32
C THR A 63 9.89 87.74 -27.82
N TYR A 64 9.03 87.02 -28.57
CA TYR A 64 8.24 87.59 -29.71
C TYR A 64 7.41 86.56 -30.52
N LEU A 65 7.25 85.31 -30.06
CA LEU A 65 6.60 84.25 -30.85
C LEU A 65 5.63 83.38 -30.02
N GLU A 66 4.95 83.99 -29.05
CA GLU A 66 4.06 83.29 -28.10
C GLU A 66 2.58 83.32 -28.52
N THR A 67 2.21 84.04 -29.59
CA THR A 67 0.79 84.27 -29.93
C THR A 67 0.14 83.20 -30.82
N SER A 68 0.91 82.44 -31.60
CA SER A 68 0.32 81.48 -32.56
C SER A 68 -0.19 80.19 -31.89
N TRP A 69 0.53 79.68 -30.88
CA TRP A 69 0.08 78.49 -30.15
C TRP A 69 -0.99 78.83 -29.12
N GLU A 70 -0.96 80.02 -28.53
CA GLU A 70 -2.02 80.50 -27.63
C GLU A 70 -3.35 80.70 -28.38
N GLU A 71 -3.35 81.35 -29.55
CA GLU A 71 -4.57 81.47 -30.37
C GLU A 71 -5.11 80.11 -30.79
N GLN A 72 -4.26 79.19 -31.23
CA GLN A 72 -4.69 77.84 -31.63
C GLN A 72 -5.22 77.01 -30.44
N LEU A 73 -4.72 77.24 -29.23
CA LEU A 73 -5.24 76.61 -28.00
C LEU A 73 -6.60 77.21 -27.62
N LEU A 74 -6.78 78.52 -27.78
CA LEU A 74 -8.06 79.20 -27.57
C LEU A 74 -9.12 78.73 -28.58
N GLU A 75 -8.77 78.60 -29.86
CA GLU A 75 -9.66 78.07 -30.89
C GLU A 75 -10.03 76.60 -30.61
N GLN A 76 -9.08 75.77 -30.17
CA GLN A 76 -9.39 74.40 -29.74
C GLN A 76 -10.29 74.37 -28.51
N GLN A 77 -10.09 75.28 -27.55
CA GLN A 77 -10.94 75.38 -26.38
C GLN A 77 -12.36 75.83 -26.76
N GLU A 78 -12.51 76.81 -27.65
CA GLU A 78 -13.82 77.23 -28.17
C GLU A 78 -14.50 76.11 -28.94
N HIS A 79 -13.75 75.34 -29.74
CA HIS A 79 -14.26 74.19 -30.46
C HIS A 79 -14.78 73.11 -29.51
N LEU A 80 -14.00 72.76 -28.48
CA LEU A 80 -14.42 71.81 -27.44
C LEU A 80 -15.61 72.32 -26.62
N GLU A 81 -15.67 73.62 -26.34
CA GLU A 81 -16.83 74.24 -25.67
C GLU A 81 -18.08 74.13 -26.53
N LYS A 82 -17.96 74.32 -27.84
CA LYS A 82 -19.06 74.15 -28.79
C LYS A 82 -19.51 72.70 -28.88
N GLU A 83 -18.60 71.74 -29.01
CA GLU A 83 -18.93 70.31 -28.99
C GLU A 83 -19.55 69.89 -27.66
N MET A 84 -19.06 70.43 -26.54
CA MET A 84 -19.63 70.18 -25.22
C MET A 84 -21.05 70.76 -25.14
N GLU A 85 -21.30 71.93 -25.70
CA GLU A 85 -22.64 72.54 -25.70
C GLU A 85 -23.61 71.78 -26.63
N GLU A 86 -23.13 71.27 -27.76
CA GLU A 86 -23.89 70.37 -28.64
C GLU A 86 -24.19 69.04 -27.93
N ALA A 87 -23.22 68.47 -27.21
CA ALA A 87 -23.41 67.27 -26.41
C ALA A 87 -24.42 67.51 -25.27
N LYS A 88 -24.36 68.66 -24.59
CA LYS A 88 -25.38 69.04 -23.60
C LYS A 88 -26.75 69.21 -24.22
N LYS A 89 -26.86 69.81 -25.43
CA LYS A 89 -28.13 69.92 -26.16
C LYS A 89 -28.69 68.53 -26.50
N MET A 90 -27.84 67.61 -26.98
CA MET A 90 -28.22 66.23 -27.26
C MET A 90 -28.65 65.48 -26.01
N ILE A 91 -27.89 65.58 -24.90
CA ILE A 91 -28.24 64.95 -23.63
C ILE A 91 -29.55 65.51 -23.09
N SER A 92 -29.76 66.83 -23.18
CA SER A 92 -31.02 67.48 -22.77
C SER A 92 -32.19 67.03 -23.65
N GLY A 93 -31.97 66.87 -24.95
CA GLY A 93 -32.96 66.34 -25.90
C GLY A 93 -33.30 64.87 -25.62
N LEU A 94 -32.30 64.03 -25.33
CA LEU A 94 -32.51 62.64 -24.92
C LEU A 94 -33.20 62.55 -23.56
N GLN A 95 -32.85 63.41 -22.61
CA GLN A 95 -33.51 63.50 -21.33
C GLN A 95 -34.98 63.92 -21.49
N ALA A 96 -35.28 64.87 -22.38
CA ALA A 96 -36.65 65.26 -22.72
C ALA A 96 -37.42 64.12 -23.40
N LEU A 97 -36.82 63.42 -24.35
CA LEU A 97 -37.42 62.23 -24.97
C LEU A 97 -37.69 61.10 -23.95
N LEU A 98 -36.76 60.84 -23.04
CA LEU A 98 -36.90 59.80 -22.03
C LEU A 98 -37.94 60.14 -20.95
N LEU A 99 -38.07 61.42 -20.58
CA LEU A 99 -39.00 61.87 -19.54
C LEU A 99 -40.40 62.20 -20.08
N ASN A 100 -40.48 62.82 -21.26
CA ASN A 100 -41.71 63.40 -21.83
C ASN A 100 -42.17 62.70 -23.12
N GLY A 101 -41.34 61.87 -23.75
CA GLY A 101 -41.68 61.15 -24.98
C GLY A 101 -41.57 61.98 -26.28
N SER A 102 -41.17 63.25 -26.20
CA SER A 102 -41.02 64.18 -27.33
C SER A 102 -39.87 65.18 -27.11
N LEU A 103 -39.31 65.73 -28.19
CA LEU A 103 -38.29 66.78 -28.10
C LEU A 103 -38.92 68.14 -27.73
N PRO A 104 -38.17 69.08 -27.11
CA PRO A 104 -38.66 70.43 -26.84
C PRO A 104 -39.00 71.23 -28.10
N GLU A 105 -38.37 70.91 -29.24
CA GLU A 105 -38.73 71.50 -30.54
C GLU A 105 -40.07 70.93 -31.09
N ASP A 106 -40.53 69.77 -30.57
CA ASP A 106 -41.86 69.20 -30.82
C ASP A 106 -42.94 69.72 -29.84
N GLU A 107 -42.58 70.57 -28.85
CA GLU A 107 -43.56 71.32 -28.03
C GLU A 107 -44.24 72.45 -28.80
N GLN A 108 -43.92 72.62 -30.09
CA GLN A 108 -44.98 72.98 -31.04
C GLN A 108 -45.86 71.74 -31.23
N GLU A 109 -46.54 71.34 -30.14
CA GLU A 109 -47.83 70.71 -30.20
C GLU A 109 -48.67 71.65 -31.05
N ARG A 110 -48.65 71.43 -32.36
CA ARG A 110 -49.84 71.61 -33.17
C ARG A 110 -50.84 70.77 -32.40
N PRO A 111 -51.75 71.37 -31.59
CA PRO A 111 -52.81 70.57 -31.01
C PRO A 111 -53.40 69.90 -32.23
N LEU A 112 -53.41 68.56 -32.27
CA LEU A 112 -54.03 67.82 -33.35
C LEU A 112 -55.28 68.60 -33.72
N ALA A 113 -55.27 69.22 -34.92
CA ALA A 113 -56.32 70.13 -35.32
C ALA A 113 -57.54 69.25 -35.60
N LEU A 114 -58.15 68.76 -34.52
CA LEU A 114 -59.45 68.13 -34.47
C LEU A 114 -60.54 69.18 -34.69
N CYS A 115 -60.20 70.38 -35.15
CA CYS A 115 -61.11 71.41 -35.62
C CYS A 115 -60.34 72.27 -36.64
N GLU A 116 -59.99 71.71 -37.79
CA GLU A 116 -59.86 72.58 -38.97
C GLU A 116 -61.26 73.18 -39.27
N PRO A 117 -61.38 74.50 -39.50
CA PRO A 117 -62.67 75.14 -39.77
C PRO A 117 -63.26 74.59 -41.08
N GLY A 118 -64.16 73.61 -40.99
CA GLY A 118 -64.86 73.01 -42.14
C GLY A 118 -64.97 71.48 -42.13
N VAL A 119 -64.37 70.78 -41.17
CA VAL A 119 -64.47 69.32 -41.05
C VAL A 119 -65.76 68.93 -40.32
N ASN A 120 -66.46 67.92 -40.83
CA ASN A 120 -67.71 67.45 -40.25
C ASN A 120 -67.44 66.89 -38.83
N PRO A 121 -68.09 67.39 -37.78
CA PRO A 121 -67.87 66.92 -36.39
C PRO A 121 -68.13 65.42 -36.22
N GLU A 122 -68.97 64.84 -37.07
CA GLU A 122 -69.30 63.42 -37.06
C GLU A 122 -68.12 62.55 -37.55
N GLU A 123 -67.38 63.01 -38.56
CA GLU A 123 -66.17 62.33 -39.06
C GLU A 123 -65.03 62.39 -38.04
N GLN A 124 -64.88 63.51 -37.33
CA GLN A 124 -63.88 63.64 -36.27
C GLN A 124 -64.17 62.73 -35.09
N LEU A 125 -65.44 62.58 -34.72
CA LEU A 125 -65.87 61.67 -33.67
C LEU A 125 -65.57 60.21 -34.03
N ILE A 126 -65.76 59.82 -35.29
CA ILE A 126 -65.38 58.49 -35.81
C ILE A 126 -63.86 58.27 -35.71
N ILE A 127 -63.04 59.25 -36.10
CA ILE A 127 -61.57 59.14 -36.01
C ILE A 127 -61.11 59.00 -34.55
N ILE A 128 -61.66 59.80 -33.64
CA ILE A 128 -61.34 59.73 -32.21
C ILE A 128 -61.76 58.38 -31.63
N GLN A 129 -62.97 57.90 -31.96
CA GLN A 129 -63.47 56.60 -31.55
C GLN A 129 -62.54 55.46 -32.02
N SER A 130 -62.15 55.47 -33.30
CA SER A 130 -61.23 54.46 -33.86
C SER A 130 -59.86 54.49 -33.19
N ARG A 131 -59.28 55.66 -32.90
CA ARG A 131 -58.01 55.79 -32.18
C ARG A 131 -58.11 55.30 -30.74
N LEU A 132 -59.24 55.56 -30.08
CA LEU A 132 -59.50 55.07 -28.73
C LEU A 132 -59.62 53.54 -28.72
N ASP A 133 -60.33 52.96 -29.68
CA ASP A 133 -60.47 51.51 -29.82
C ASP A 133 -59.13 50.83 -30.13
N GLN A 134 -58.33 51.40 -31.02
CA GLN A 134 -56.97 50.95 -31.31
C GLN A 134 -56.09 50.99 -30.05
N SER A 135 -56.05 52.12 -29.33
CA SER A 135 -55.27 52.25 -28.10
C SER A 135 -55.74 51.27 -27.02
N ARG A 136 -57.04 50.98 -26.96
CA ARG A 136 -57.63 49.98 -26.05
C ARG A 136 -57.19 48.56 -26.42
N GLU A 137 -57.09 48.24 -27.69
CA GLU A 137 -56.60 46.93 -28.18
C GLU A 137 -55.10 46.77 -27.88
N GLU A 138 -54.28 47.76 -28.23
CA GLU A 138 -52.84 47.79 -27.91
C GLU A 138 -52.60 47.63 -26.40
N ASN A 139 -53.38 48.31 -25.56
CA ASN A 139 -53.31 48.15 -24.10
C ASN A 139 -53.67 46.73 -23.64
N GLN A 140 -54.60 46.05 -24.32
CA GLN A 140 -54.93 44.66 -23.99
C GLN A 140 -53.79 43.72 -24.37
N ASP A 141 -53.14 43.93 -25.51
CA ASP A 141 -52.02 43.12 -25.94
C ASP A 141 -50.77 43.35 -25.07
N LEU A 142 -50.47 44.61 -24.71
CA LEU A 142 -49.42 44.93 -23.74
C LEU A 142 -49.67 44.26 -22.38
N LYS A 143 -50.93 44.18 -21.93
CA LYS A 143 -51.27 43.45 -20.69
C LYS A 143 -51.00 41.95 -20.82
N LYS A 144 -51.29 41.33 -21.97
CA LYS A 144 -51.02 39.91 -22.22
C LYS A 144 -49.50 39.64 -22.21
N GLU A 145 -48.72 40.46 -22.91
CA GLU A 145 -47.26 40.33 -22.92
C GLU A 145 -46.65 40.59 -21.53
N LEU A 146 -47.16 41.56 -20.76
CA LEU A 146 -46.73 41.77 -19.38
C LEU A 146 -46.98 40.53 -18.50
N LEU A 147 -48.13 39.87 -18.66
CA LEU A 147 -48.43 38.64 -17.92
C LEU A 147 -47.50 37.49 -18.33
N LYS A 148 -47.20 37.38 -19.62
CA LYS A 148 -46.24 36.39 -20.15
C LYS A 148 -44.84 36.62 -19.57
N CYS A 149 -44.32 37.85 -19.65
CA CYS A 149 -43.03 38.22 -19.06
C CYS A 149 -43.00 37.94 -17.54
N LYS A 150 -44.09 38.22 -16.82
CA LYS A 150 -44.20 37.89 -15.38
C LYS A 150 -44.12 36.38 -15.13
N GLN A 151 -44.71 35.56 -16.00
CA GLN A 151 -44.63 34.11 -15.87
C GLN A 151 -43.22 33.59 -16.19
N GLU A 152 -42.59 34.10 -17.24
CA GLU A 152 -41.21 33.78 -17.60
C GLU A 152 -40.24 34.15 -16.46
N ALA A 153 -40.41 35.31 -15.83
CA ALA A 153 -39.62 35.71 -14.66
C ALA A 153 -39.75 34.73 -13.49
N ARG A 154 -40.96 34.23 -13.21
CA ARG A 154 -41.16 33.19 -12.18
C ARG A 154 -40.51 31.86 -12.56
N ASN A 155 -40.61 31.46 -13.82
CA ASN A 155 -39.98 30.23 -14.31
C ASN A 155 -38.45 30.32 -14.20
N LEU A 156 -37.86 31.44 -14.63
CA LEU A 156 -36.42 31.70 -14.52
C LEU A 156 -35.95 31.73 -13.06
N GLN A 157 -36.75 32.30 -12.16
CA GLN A 157 -36.45 32.28 -10.73
C GLN A 157 -36.44 30.85 -10.17
N GLY A 158 -37.42 30.01 -10.55
CA GLY A 158 -37.42 28.60 -10.17
C GLY A 158 -36.22 27.81 -10.71
N ILE A 159 -35.81 28.07 -11.96
CA ILE A 159 -34.60 27.47 -12.56
C ILE A 159 -33.35 27.93 -11.80
N LYS A 160 -33.24 29.23 -11.49
CA LYS A 160 -32.12 29.79 -10.71
C LYS A 160 -32.00 29.12 -9.34
N ASP A 161 -33.10 28.96 -8.63
CA ASP A 161 -33.10 28.36 -7.29
C ASP A 161 -32.72 26.86 -7.35
N ALA A 162 -33.20 26.13 -8.35
CA ALA A 162 -32.83 24.73 -8.57
C ALA A 162 -31.33 24.57 -8.93
N LEU A 163 -30.78 25.46 -9.75
CA LEU A 163 -29.35 25.47 -10.08
C LEU A 163 -28.51 25.82 -8.86
N GLN A 164 -28.94 26.79 -8.05
CA GLN A 164 -28.27 27.16 -6.81
C GLN A 164 -28.23 25.99 -5.83
N GLN A 165 -29.35 25.26 -5.67
CA GLN A 165 -29.39 24.05 -4.84
C GLN A 165 -28.41 22.99 -5.34
N ARG A 166 -28.38 22.73 -6.66
CA ARG A 166 -27.45 21.75 -7.24
C ARG A 166 -25.99 22.15 -7.04
N LEU A 167 -25.67 23.44 -7.17
CA LEU A 167 -24.33 23.95 -6.91
C LEU A 167 -23.93 23.71 -5.45
N THR A 168 -24.79 24.04 -4.49
CA THR A 168 -24.51 23.78 -3.06
C THR A 168 -24.32 22.29 -2.76
N GLN A 169 -25.08 21.41 -3.41
CA GLN A 169 -24.91 19.97 -3.27
C GLN A 169 -23.55 19.52 -3.83
N GLN A 170 -23.15 20.02 -5.00
CA GLN A 170 -21.83 19.74 -5.56
C GLN A 170 -20.71 20.24 -4.64
N ASP A 171 -20.82 21.43 -4.06
CA ASP A 171 -19.85 21.96 -3.11
C ASP A 171 -19.68 21.04 -1.89
N THR A 172 -20.79 20.51 -1.35
CA THR A 172 -20.73 19.54 -0.25
C THR A 172 -20.05 18.23 -0.64
N SER A 173 -20.35 17.68 -1.82
CA SER A 173 -19.70 16.46 -2.32
C SER A 173 -18.20 16.66 -2.54
N VAL A 174 -17.79 17.82 -3.09
CA VAL A 174 -16.37 18.16 -3.28
C VAL A 174 -15.65 18.26 -1.94
N LEU A 175 -16.27 18.87 -0.92
CA LEU A 175 -15.70 18.94 0.42
C LEU A 175 -15.53 17.55 1.04
N GLN A 176 -16.52 16.66 0.88
CA GLN A 176 -16.42 15.28 1.34
C GLN A 176 -15.28 14.52 0.64
N LEU A 177 -15.19 14.60 -0.69
CA LEU A 177 -14.11 13.97 -1.46
C LEU A 177 -12.73 14.51 -1.06
N LYS A 178 -12.61 15.81 -0.78
CA LYS A 178 -11.36 16.38 -0.25
C LYS A 178 -10.98 15.79 1.10
N GLN A 179 -11.95 15.57 1.98
CA GLN A 179 -11.71 14.94 3.27
C GLN A 179 -11.29 13.47 3.12
N GLU A 180 -11.94 12.72 2.23
CA GLU A 180 -11.60 11.33 1.92
C GLU A 180 -10.21 11.22 1.30
N LEU A 181 -9.85 12.12 0.38
CA LEU A 181 -8.52 12.19 -0.21
C LEU A 181 -7.44 12.44 0.85
N LEU A 182 -7.70 13.31 1.82
CA LEU A 182 -6.78 13.55 2.93
C LEU A 182 -6.57 12.28 3.77
N ARG A 183 -7.66 11.58 4.14
CA ARG A 183 -7.54 10.31 4.87
C ARG A 183 -6.76 9.26 4.08
N ALA A 184 -7.08 9.08 2.80
CA ALA A 184 -6.40 8.12 1.94
C ALA A 184 -4.89 8.44 1.77
N ASN A 185 -4.51 9.72 1.71
CA ASN A 185 -3.10 10.10 1.67
C ASN A 185 -2.37 9.78 2.99
N MET A 186 -3.00 10.01 4.14
CA MET A 186 -2.41 9.63 5.42
C MET A 186 -2.20 8.12 5.53
N ASP A 187 -3.20 7.32 5.12
CA ASP A 187 -3.10 5.86 5.09
C ASP A 187 -1.98 5.39 4.14
N LYS A 188 -1.86 6.04 2.97
CA LYS A 188 -0.78 5.77 2.01
C LYS A 188 0.59 6.06 2.61
N ASP A 189 0.76 7.19 3.29
CA ASP A 189 2.04 7.57 3.92
C ASP A 189 2.39 6.60 5.06
N GLU A 190 1.41 6.15 5.84
CA GLU A 190 1.59 5.14 6.89
C GLU A 190 2.03 3.79 6.29
N LEU A 191 1.37 3.31 5.24
CA LEU A 191 1.78 2.10 4.52
C LEU A 191 3.16 2.25 3.86
N HIS A 192 3.50 3.44 3.36
CA HIS A 192 4.82 3.72 2.83
C HIS A 192 5.90 3.57 3.91
N ASN A 193 5.67 4.16 5.09
CA ASN A 193 6.59 4.05 6.23
C ASN A 193 6.75 2.60 6.69
N GLN A 194 5.65 1.84 6.78
CA GLN A 194 5.70 0.41 7.10
C GLN A 194 6.51 -0.39 6.07
N ASN A 195 6.34 -0.11 4.78
CA ASN A 195 7.13 -0.75 3.72
C ASN A 195 8.62 -0.44 3.84
N VAL A 196 8.97 0.81 4.12
CA VAL A 196 10.38 1.20 4.34
C VAL A 196 10.97 0.45 5.54
N ASP A 197 10.24 0.31 6.64
CA ASP A 197 10.69 -0.44 7.80
C ASP A 197 10.84 -1.95 7.54
N LEU A 198 9.91 -2.53 6.80
CA LEU A 198 10.00 -3.92 6.37
C LEU A 198 11.20 -4.14 5.45
N GLN A 199 11.47 -3.21 4.53
CA GLN A 199 12.63 -3.26 3.66
C GLN A 199 13.93 -3.23 4.46
N ARG A 200 14.07 -2.31 5.43
CA ARG A 200 15.23 -2.27 6.33
C ARG A 200 15.43 -3.59 7.08
N LYS A 201 14.34 -4.21 7.56
CA LYS A 201 14.39 -5.51 8.24
C LYS A 201 14.84 -6.62 7.29
N LEU A 202 14.37 -6.62 6.04
CA LEU A 202 14.80 -7.58 5.03
C LEU A 202 16.29 -7.44 4.72
N ASP A 203 16.77 -6.21 4.53
CA ASP A 203 18.18 -5.92 4.26
C ASP A 203 19.07 -6.39 5.42
N GLU A 204 18.63 -6.18 6.66
CA GLU A 204 19.32 -6.67 7.85
C GLU A 204 19.33 -8.21 7.93
N ARG A 205 18.22 -8.88 7.60
CA ARG A 205 18.19 -10.36 7.53
C ARG A 205 19.12 -10.88 6.43
N ASN A 206 19.15 -10.23 5.27
CA ASN A 206 20.03 -10.60 4.17
C ASN A 206 21.51 -10.42 4.55
N ARG A 207 21.83 -9.34 5.26
CA ARG A 207 23.18 -9.11 5.82
C ARG A 207 23.61 -10.25 6.73
N LEU A 208 22.78 -10.58 7.73
CA LEU A 208 23.05 -11.68 8.67
C LEU A 208 23.15 -13.04 7.95
N LEU A 209 22.29 -13.29 6.97
CA LEU A 209 22.34 -14.50 6.15
C LEU A 209 23.70 -14.61 5.42
N GLY A 210 24.19 -13.50 4.86
CA GLY A 210 25.52 -13.45 4.25
C GLY A 210 26.66 -13.69 5.25
N GLU A 211 26.53 -13.24 6.49
CA GLU A 211 27.49 -13.53 7.57
C GLU A 211 27.48 -15.03 7.93
N TYR A 212 26.31 -15.63 8.13
CA TYR A 212 26.20 -17.06 8.42
C TYR A 212 26.70 -17.96 7.28
N GLN A 213 26.48 -17.57 6.02
CA GLN A 213 27.03 -18.29 4.88
C GLN A 213 28.57 -18.26 4.89
N LYS A 214 29.18 -17.13 5.24
CA LYS A 214 30.65 -17.02 5.38
C LYS A 214 31.16 -17.91 6.50
N GLU A 215 30.51 -17.91 7.66
CA GLU A 215 30.87 -18.78 8.79
C GLU A 215 30.74 -20.26 8.43
N LEU A 216 29.66 -20.64 7.75
CA LEU A 216 29.44 -22.01 7.29
C LEU A 216 30.56 -22.43 6.32
N GLY A 217 30.91 -21.57 5.36
CA GLY A 217 32.02 -21.82 4.43
C GLY A 217 33.40 -21.86 5.11
N GLN A 218 33.59 -21.19 6.24
CA GLN A 218 34.81 -21.34 7.05
C GLN A 218 34.83 -22.69 7.77
N LYS A 219 33.73 -23.09 8.40
CA LYS A 219 33.59 -24.39 9.08
C LYS A 219 33.76 -25.56 8.11
N GLU A 220 33.20 -25.47 6.92
CA GLU A 220 33.34 -26.47 5.86
C GLU A 220 34.82 -26.68 5.47
N ARG A 221 35.56 -25.58 5.27
CA ARG A 221 37.01 -25.66 4.98
C ARG A 221 37.81 -26.30 6.11
N LEU A 222 37.47 -25.97 7.36
CA LEU A 222 38.14 -26.56 8.53
C LEU A 222 37.83 -28.07 8.63
N LEU A 223 36.58 -28.46 8.38
CA LEU A 223 36.16 -29.85 8.37
C LEU A 223 36.92 -30.64 7.29
N GLN A 224 37.01 -30.12 6.07
CA GLN A 224 37.81 -30.70 4.99
C GLN A 224 39.28 -30.85 5.37
N GLN A 225 39.86 -29.86 6.05
CA GLN A 225 41.24 -29.94 6.54
C GLN A 225 41.42 -31.07 7.57
N HIS A 226 40.48 -31.24 8.50
CA HIS A 226 40.52 -32.33 9.48
C HIS A 226 40.31 -33.70 8.83
N GLN A 227 39.41 -33.79 7.85
CA GLN A 227 39.18 -35.01 7.08
C GLN A 227 40.46 -35.45 6.34
N ALA A 228 41.14 -34.53 5.65
CA ALA A 228 42.40 -34.82 4.97
C ALA A 228 43.50 -35.30 5.95
N LYS A 229 43.59 -34.70 7.14
CA LYS A 229 44.52 -35.15 8.19
C LYS A 229 44.19 -36.56 8.69
N LEU A 230 42.91 -36.89 8.83
CA LEU A 230 42.47 -38.22 9.24
C LEU A 230 42.82 -39.27 8.17
N GLU A 231 42.58 -38.97 6.90
CA GLU A 231 42.95 -39.82 5.76
C GLU A 231 44.46 -40.05 5.70
N GLU A 232 45.27 -39.01 5.92
CA GLU A 232 46.73 -39.15 5.97
C GLU A 232 47.18 -40.02 7.15
N ALA A 233 46.56 -39.87 8.33
CA ALA A 233 46.86 -40.70 9.49
C ALA A 233 46.47 -42.18 9.24
N LEU A 234 45.33 -42.43 8.61
CA LEU A 234 44.90 -43.77 8.20
C LEU A 234 45.87 -44.39 7.19
N ARG A 235 46.36 -43.61 6.22
CA ARG A 235 47.37 -44.07 5.26
C ARG A 235 48.70 -44.43 5.94
N LYS A 236 49.16 -43.61 6.90
CA LYS A 236 50.37 -43.94 7.68
C LYS A 236 50.19 -45.20 8.52
N LEU A 237 49.01 -45.40 9.09
CA LEU A 237 48.69 -46.61 9.86
C LEU A 237 48.68 -47.85 8.96
N SER A 238 48.14 -47.77 7.75
CA SER A 238 48.18 -48.89 6.80
C SER A 238 49.61 -49.19 6.34
N GLU A 239 50.42 -48.16 6.04
CA GLU A 239 51.85 -48.32 5.73
C GLU A 239 52.62 -49.00 6.87
N ALA A 240 52.39 -48.59 8.12
CA ALA A 240 52.98 -49.23 9.30
C ALA A 240 52.51 -50.69 9.47
N SER A 241 51.24 -50.98 9.18
CA SER A 241 50.71 -52.34 9.21
C SER A 241 51.36 -53.24 8.16
N TYR A 242 51.65 -52.73 6.95
CA TYR A 242 52.39 -53.49 5.94
C TYR A 242 53.82 -53.79 6.40
N GLN A 243 54.51 -52.79 6.96
CA GLN A 243 55.85 -52.97 7.52
C GLN A 243 55.88 -53.98 8.68
N GLN A 244 54.87 -53.96 9.55
CA GLN A 244 54.73 -54.94 10.62
C GLN A 244 54.63 -56.36 10.07
N VAL A 245 53.78 -56.58 9.05
CA VAL A 245 53.60 -57.90 8.43
C VAL A 245 54.90 -58.39 7.76
N ASP A 246 55.66 -57.51 7.13
CA ASP A 246 56.95 -57.89 6.52
C ASP A 246 58.00 -58.26 7.58
N LEU A 247 58.08 -57.50 8.69
CA LEU A 247 58.96 -57.82 9.82
C LEU A 247 58.56 -59.13 10.52
N GLU A 248 57.25 -59.38 10.69
CA GLU A 248 56.74 -60.66 11.22
C GLU A 248 57.18 -61.83 10.33
N ARG A 249 57.11 -61.68 9.00
CA ARG A 249 57.59 -62.69 8.05
C ARG A 249 59.09 -62.94 8.16
N GLU A 250 59.90 -61.89 8.31
CA GLU A 250 61.35 -62.03 8.52
C GLU A 250 61.67 -62.72 9.85
N LEU A 251 60.91 -62.41 10.91
CA LEU A 251 61.03 -63.05 12.22
C LEU A 251 60.74 -64.55 12.10
N GLU A 252 59.61 -64.92 11.47
CA GLU A 252 59.24 -66.31 11.21
C GLU A 252 60.35 -67.05 10.43
N GLN A 253 60.92 -66.42 9.40
CA GLN A 253 62.05 -67.00 8.65
C GLN A 253 63.27 -67.26 9.55
N LYS A 254 63.61 -66.31 10.43
CA LYS A 254 64.71 -66.48 11.39
C LYS A 254 64.41 -67.54 12.44
N ASP A 255 63.18 -67.63 12.93
CA ASP A 255 62.74 -68.68 13.86
C ASP A 255 62.86 -70.06 13.23
N VAL A 256 62.50 -70.22 11.95
CA VAL A 256 62.70 -71.47 11.20
C VAL A 256 64.19 -71.83 11.09
N LEU A 257 65.05 -70.85 10.81
CA LEU A 257 66.51 -71.07 10.77
C LEU A 257 67.07 -71.45 12.14
N LEU A 258 66.64 -70.76 13.21
CA LEU A 258 67.02 -71.08 14.58
C LEU A 258 66.56 -72.48 14.97
N ALA A 259 65.32 -72.86 14.67
CA ALA A 259 64.81 -74.21 14.91
C ALA A 259 65.63 -75.27 14.17
N ARG A 260 66.11 -74.98 12.95
CA ARG A 260 67.00 -75.89 12.21
C ARG A 260 68.39 -76.00 12.84
N CYS A 261 68.93 -74.91 13.39
CA CYS A 261 70.20 -74.92 14.13
C CYS A 261 70.06 -75.68 15.45
N MET A 262 69.00 -75.41 16.23
CA MET A 262 68.67 -76.14 17.46
C MET A 262 68.43 -77.62 17.19
N LYS A 263 67.81 -77.98 16.06
CA LYS A 263 67.67 -79.37 15.65
C LYS A 263 69.02 -80.01 15.31
N ARG A 264 69.93 -79.28 14.67
CA ARG A 264 71.30 -79.76 14.40
C ARG A 264 72.11 -79.95 15.68
N GLU A 265 72.01 -79.01 16.63
CA GLU A 265 72.61 -79.16 17.96
C GLU A 265 71.95 -80.29 18.76
N ALA A 266 70.62 -80.45 18.69
CA ALA A 266 69.93 -81.57 19.32
C ALA A 266 70.33 -82.91 18.68
N ASP A 267 70.49 -82.96 17.35
CA ASP A 267 70.96 -84.13 16.61
C ASP A 267 72.44 -84.44 16.94
N GLU A 268 73.28 -83.43 17.18
CA GLU A 268 74.66 -83.56 17.71
C GLU A 268 74.71 -83.97 19.19
N VAL A 269 73.74 -83.55 20.01
CA VAL A 269 73.63 -83.89 21.44
C VAL A 269 72.92 -85.24 21.68
N THR A 270 72.09 -85.72 20.75
CA THR A 270 71.48 -87.07 20.82
C THR A 270 72.46 -88.22 20.66
N ASN A 271 73.75 -87.97 20.43
CA ASN A 271 74.77 -89.01 20.45
C ASN A 271 75.48 -89.20 21.80
N TYR A 272 75.18 -88.40 22.84
CA TYR A 272 75.55 -88.75 24.21
C TYR A 272 74.52 -88.25 25.24
N ASN A 273 73.65 -89.19 25.59
CA ASN A 273 73.16 -89.48 26.93
C ASN A 273 72.23 -88.48 27.64
N SER A 274 71.10 -89.05 28.07
CA SER A 274 70.18 -88.63 29.11
C SER A 274 70.86 -88.04 30.36
N HIS A 275 70.30 -86.98 30.93
CA HIS A 275 70.04 -86.92 32.37
C HIS A 275 68.99 -85.87 32.77
N ASN A 276 68.19 -86.32 33.73
CA ASN A 276 67.11 -85.70 34.49
C ASN A 276 67.58 -84.48 35.32
N SER A 277 66.72 -83.45 35.52
CA SER A 277 66.64 -82.69 36.79
C SER A 277 65.44 -81.73 36.85
N GLN A 278 64.96 -81.58 38.08
CA GLN A 278 63.68 -81.06 38.56
C GLN A 278 63.68 -79.54 38.87
N SER A 279 62.46 -78.99 38.93
CA SER A 279 61.93 -78.02 39.92
C SER A 279 62.51 -76.60 40.02
N ASN A 280 61.62 -75.61 39.81
CA ASN A 280 61.26 -74.46 40.67
C ASN A 280 60.52 -73.45 39.76
N GLY A 281 59.27 -73.03 39.97
CA GLY A 281 58.67 -72.53 41.20
C GLY A 281 58.72 -71.01 41.20
N PHE A 282 57.83 -70.31 40.46
CA PHE A 282 57.49 -68.91 40.76
C PHE A 282 56.08 -68.53 40.30
N LEU A 283 55.41 -67.77 41.16
CA LEU A 283 53.98 -67.48 41.21
C LEU A 283 53.53 -66.39 40.22
N LEU A 284 52.21 -66.41 39.93
CA LEU A 284 51.42 -65.40 39.25
C LEU A 284 51.66 -63.96 39.77
N PRO A 285 51.24 -62.95 38.98
CA PRO A 285 50.02 -62.26 39.43
C PRO A 285 48.87 -62.35 38.43
N VAL A 286 47.72 -62.74 38.98
CA VAL A 286 46.40 -62.47 38.43
C VAL A 286 46.27 -60.96 38.28
N ALA A 287 46.30 -60.45 37.04
CA ALA A 287 45.78 -59.13 36.74
C ALA A 287 44.26 -59.24 36.58
N GLY A 288 43.55 -58.59 37.50
CA GLY A 288 42.14 -58.77 37.75
C GLY A 288 41.23 -58.50 36.55
N LYS A 289 40.28 -59.41 36.37
CA LYS A 289 38.96 -59.10 35.82
C LYS A 289 38.26 -58.12 36.76
N GLY A 290 38.50 -56.83 36.54
CA GLY A 290 37.68 -55.74 37.07
C GLY A 290 36.54 -55.44 36.11
N ALA A 291 35.51 -56.29 36.08
CA ALA A 291 34.21 -55.89 35.54
C ALA A 291 33.56 -54.96 36.58
N ALA A 292 33.90 -53.67 36.53
CA ALA A 292 33.16 -52.65 37.25
C ALA A 292 31.80 -52.48 36.57
N SER A 293 30.75 -53.01 37.19
CA SER A 293 29.38 -52.59 36.93
C SER A 293 29.25 -51.11 37.30
N ILE A 294 29.43 -50.21 36.34
CA ILE A 294 29.13 -48.79 36.53
C ILE A 294 27.62 -48.62 36.32
N THR A 295 26.87 -48.86 37.39
CA THR A 295 25.47 -48.43 37.55
C THR A 295 25.40 -46.99 38.08
N HIS A 296 26.21 -46.08 37.52
CA HIS A 296 26.23 -44.65 37.91
C HIS A 296 26.28 -43.67 36.73
N LYS A 297 26.01 -44.13 35.50
CA LYS A 297 25.99 -43.26 34.31
C LYS A 297 24.89 -42.18 34.34
N GLY A 298 23.85 -42.32 35.16
CA GLY A 298 22.80 -41.29 35.27
C GLY A 298 23.21 -40.07 36.10
N THR A 299 24.07 -40.25 37.11
CA THR A 299 24.48 -39.18 38.03
C THR A 299 25.61 -38.30 37.48
N SER A 300 26.53 -38.86 36.67
CA SER A 300 27.64 -38.11 36.06
C SER A 300 27.16 -37.12 35.01
N ASP A 301 26.20 -37.53 34.18
CA ASP A 301 25.76 -36.74 33.02
C ASP A 301 24.88 -35.57 33.49
N LEU A 302 24.16 -35.73 34.59
CA LEU A 302 23.40 -34.64 35.23
C LEU A 302 24.31 -33.63 35.92
N GLN A 303 25.40 -34.10 36.53
CA GLN A 303 26.38 -33.18 37.11
C GLN A 303 27.04 -32.35 36.01
N LEU A 304 27.34 -32.98 34.86
CA LEU A 304 27.87 -32.30 33.69
C LEU A 304 26.88 -31.27 33.12
N VAL A 305 25.59 -31.59 33.06
CA VAL A 305 24.53 -30.65 32.64
C VAL A 305 24.38 -29.49 33.63
N ARG A 306 24.44 -29.76 34.95
CA ARG A 306 24.42 -28.70 35.98
C ARG A 306 25.64 -27.79 35.90
N ASP A 307 26.81 -28.36 35.61
CA ASP A 307 28.05 -27.58 35.47
C ASP A 307 28.05 -26.77 34.15
N ALA A 308 27.45 -27.30 33.08
CA ALA A 308 27.23 -26.57 31.83
C ALA A 308 26.23 -25.40 32.00
N LEU A 309 25.12 -25.61 32.71
CA LEU A 309 24.14 -24.54 33.02
C LEU A 309 24.74 -23.47 33.93
N ARG A 310 25.56 -23.86 34.93
CA ARG A 310 26.31 -22.91 35.76
C ARG A 310 27.34 -22.11 34.96
N SER A 311 28.06 -22.76 34.04
CA SER A 311 29.01 -22.09 33.14
C SER A 311 28.30 -21.12 32.20
N LEU A 312 27.12 -21.49 31.69
CA LEU A 312 26.28 -20.63 30.86
C LEU A 312 25.78 -19.42 31.66
N ARG A 313 25.38 -19.62 32.91
CA ARG A 313 24.97 -18.53 33.82
C ARG A 313 26.08 -17.50 34.04
N ASN A 314 27.32 -17.96 34.18
CA ASN A 314 28.49 -17.08 34.36
C ASN A 314 28.85 -16.28 33.10
N SER A 315 28.30 -16.63 31.93
CA SER A 315 28.50 -15.89 30.69
C SER A 315 27.56 -14.68 30.54
N PHE A 316 26.54 -14.57 31.40
CA PHE A 316 25.56 -13.47 31.40
C PHE A 316 25.71 -12.57 32.63
N SER A 317 25.47 -11.27 32.45
CA SER A 317 25.50 -10.30 33.56
C SER A 317 24.38 -10.59 34.56
N GLY A 318 24.53 -10.25 35.85
CA GLY A 318 23.62 -10.67 36.92
C GLY A 318 22.16 -10.20 36.80
N HIS A 319 21.82 -9.32 35.85
CA HIS A 319 20.48 -8.80 35.59
C HIS A 319 19.96 -9.15 34.19
N ASP A 320 20.61 -10.11 33.50
CA ASP A 320 20.20 -10.53 32.16
C ASP A 320 18.84 -11.26 32.22
N PRO A 321 17.87 -10.88 31.38
CA PRO A 321 16.62 -11.62 31.26
C PRO A 321 16.86 -13.12 31.06
N GLN A 322 17.89 -13.54 30.33
CA GLN A 322 18.14 -14.95 30.02
C GLN A 322 18.43 -15.85 31.24
N HIS A 323 18.64 -15.29 32.43
CA HIS A 323 18.68 -16.07 33.68
C HIS A 323 17.36 -16.80 33.96
N HIS A 324 16.20 -16.21 33.66
CA HIS A 324 14.89 -16.87 33.89
C HIS A 324 14.72 -18.11 33.00
N THR A 325 15.25 -18.07 31.77
CA THR A 325 15.23 -19.22 30.87
C THR A 325 16.15 -20.34 31.36
N ILE A 326 17.32 -20.01 31.91
CA ILE A 326 18.24 -20.99 32.50
C ILE A 326 17.60 -21.62 33.75
N ASP A 327 16.99 -20.83 34.62
CA ASP A 327 16.30 -21.32 35.82
C ASP A 327 15.10 -22.23 35.45
N SER A 328 14.34 -21.88 34.42
CA SER A 328 13.23 -22.71 33.91
C SER A 328 13.70 -24.07 33.37
N LEU A 329 14.86 -24.10 32.71
CA LEU A 329 15.47 -25.34 32.22
C LEU A 329 16.01 -26.20 33.36
N GLU A 330 16.69 -25.61 34.34
CA GLU A 330 17.15 -26.31 35.56
C GLU A 330 15.98 -26.94 36.32
N GLN A 331 14.86 -26.22 36.43
CA GLN A 331 13.65 -26.71 37.08
C GLN A 331 12.97 -27.83 36.25
N GLY A 332 12.93 -27.70 34.93
CA GLY A 332 12.41 -28.73 34.03
C GLY A 332 13.19 -30.04 34.10
N ILE A 333 14.52 -29.96 34.15
CA ILE A 333 15.40 -31.13 34.28
C ILE A 333 15.24 -31.78 35.67
N SER A 334 15.15 -30.97 36.73
CA SER A 334 14.92 -31.47 38.10
C SER A 334 13.57 -32.20 38.22
N SER A 335 12.51 -31.66 37.61
CA SER A 335 11.18 -32.29 37.56
C SER A 335 11.17 -33.58 36.74
N LEU A 336 11.91 -33.65 35.63
CA LEU A 336 12.07 -34.86 34.83
C LEU A 336 12.77 -35.97 35.63
N MET A 337 13.80 -35.62 36.39
CA MET A 337 14.54 -36.56 37.22
C MET A 337 13.72 -37.11 38.37
N GLU A 338 12.91 -36.26 39.02
CA GLU A 338 11.98 -36.69 40.06
C GLU A 338 10.94 -37.68 39.50
N ARG A 339 10.40 -37.42 38.30
CA ARG A 339 9.50 -38.36 37.60
C ARG A 339 10.19 -39.68 37.24
N LEU A 340 11.44 -39.63 36.76
CA LEU A 340 12.20 -40.84 36.44
C LEU A 340 12.48 -41.69 37.68
N HIS A 341 12.83 -41.07 38.82
CA HIS A 341 13.02 -41.78 40.08
C HIS A 341 11.71 -42.31 40.67
N ALA A 342 10.59 -41.58 40.54
CA ALA A 342 9.27 -42.07 40.91
C ALA A 342 8.85 -43.28 40.06
N MET A 343 9.11 -43.24 38.75
CA MET A 343 8.83 -44.39 37.85
C MET A 343 9.73 -45.60 38.15
N GLU A 344 11.00 -45.39 38.47
CA GLU A 344 11.95 -46.45 38.85
C GLU A 344 11.55 -47.14 40.18
N THR A 345 11.03 -46.36 41.14
CA THR A 345 10.55 -46.87 42.44
C THR A 345 9.20 -47.57 42.32
N GLN A 346 8.28 -47.06 41.48
CA GLN A 346 7.00 -47.71 41.16
C GLN A 346 7.19 -49.06 40.45
N LYS A 347 8.15 -49.16 39.52
CA LYS A 347 8.50 -50.41 38.82
C LYS A 347 9.06 -51.51 39.72
N LYS A 348 9.65 -51.15 40.87
CA LYS A 348 10.09 -52.11 41.91
C LYS A 348 8.93 -52.57 42.80
N GLN A 349 7.87 -51.76 42.95
CA GLN A 349 6.70 -52.08 43.75
C GLN A 349 5.70 -53.00 43.00
N ASP A 350 5.56 -52.83 41.68
CA ASP A 350 4.69 -53.66 40.82
C ASP A 350 5.13 -55.13 40.68
N ARG A 351 6.38 -55.47 41.03
CA ARG A 351 6.83 -56.87 41.07
C ARG A 351 6.36 -57.64 42.31
N ARG A 352 5.77 -56.99 43.32
CA ARG A 352 5.30 -57.67 44.55
C ARG A 352 3.79 -57.86 44.66
N VAL A 353 2.96 -57.27 43.80
CA VAL A 353 1.51 -57.40 43.92
C VAL A 353 0.87 -57.64 42.55
N ARG A 354 0.90 -58.91 42.11
CA ARG A 354 0.01 -59.39 41.04
C ARG A 354 -1.25 -59.97 41.67
N GLY A 355 -2.35 -59.24 41.62
CA GLY A 355 -3.62 -59.73 42.13
C GLY A 355 -4.83 -58.88 41.77
N LYS A 356 -5.46 -59.23 40.64
CA LYS A 356 -6.90 -59.10 40.32
C LYS A 356 -7.43 -57.70 39.94
N SER A 357 -8.02 -57.65 38.74
CA SER A 357 -8.96 -56.63 38.24
C SER A 357 -10.36 -56.88 38.81
N PRO A 358 -11.24 -55.86 38.94
CA PRO A 358 -12.25 -55.57 37.90
C PRO A 358 -12.61 -54.08 37.66
N ARG A 359 -12.93 -53.75 36.39
CA ARG A 359 -14.05 -52.92 35.80
C ARG A 359 -14.81 -51.95 36.77
N ALA A 360 -15.21 -50.69 36.47
CA ALA A 360 -15.53 -49.94 35.25
C ALA A 360 -15.69 -48.40 35.50
N GLN A 361 -15.49 -47.57 34.44
CA GLN A 361 -15.91 -46.15 34.20
C GLN A 361 -15.36 -45.04 35.15
N ALA A 362 -14.96 -43.84 34.73
CA ALA A 362 -15.16 -43.03 33.52
C ALA A 362 -14.01 -42.00 33.29
N GLY A 363 -13.85 -41.55 32.03
CA GLY A 363 -13.37 -40.20 31.66
C GLY A 363 -11.86 -39.95 31.53
N SER A 364 -11.33 -39.97 30.30
CA SER A 364 -10.38 -38.94 29.81
C SER A 364 -10.10 -39.16 28.32
N GLU A 365 -10.30 -38.09 27.57
CA GLU A 365 -10.10 -37.98 26.14
C GLU A 365 -8.63 -38.16 25.70
N TYR A 366 -8.48 -38.41 24.40
CA TYR A 366 -7.32 -38.07 23.57
C TYR A 366 -6.15 -39.06 23.49
N ARG A 367 -6.34 -40.15 22.71
CA ARG A 367 -5.29 -40.67 21.81
C ARG A 367 -5.88 -41.58 20.75
N GLU A 368 -5.65 -41.22 19.50
CA GLU A 368 -5.45 -42.03 18.27
C GLU A 368 -5.51 -40.98 17.13
N SER A 369 -4.73 -40.95 16.06
CA SER A 369 -3.59 -41.68 15.54
C SER A 369 -3.08 -40.81 14.38
N TRP A 370 -1.77 -40.84 14.12
CA TRP A 370 -1.15 -40.18 12.97
C TRP A 370 -1.77 -40.65 11.63
N PRO A 371 -1.82 -39.79 10.59
CA PRO A 371 -1.66 -40.24 9.22
C PRO A 371 -0.26 -39.86 8.67
N PRO A 372 0.36 -40.71 7.84
CA PRO A 372 1.64 -40.45 7.20
C PRO A 372 1.49 -39.71 5.86
N ASN A 373 2.55 -38.98 5.49
CA ASN A 373 2.88 -38.40 4.17
C ASN A 373 2.18 -37.10 3.74
N SER A 374 2.92 -35.99 3.85
CA SER A 374 2.76 -34.81 2.98
C SER A 374 4.01 -34.70 2.10
N LYS A 375 3.87 -35.16 0.85
CA LYS A 375 4.75 -34.74 -0.24
C LYS A 375 4.29 -33.34 -0.66
N LEU A 376 5.18 -32.36 -0.52
CA LEU A 376 5.09 -31.09 -1.26
C LEU A 376 5.08 -31.37 -2.77
N PRO A 377 4.37 -30.55 -3.55
CA PRO A 377 5.04 -29.97 -4.70
C PRO A 377 4.83 -28.46 -4.82
N HIS A 378 5.98 -27.79 -4.97
CA HIS A 378 6.31 -26.71 -5.90
C HIS A 378 5.22 -25.70 -6.35
N SER A 379 5.58 -24.43 -6.17
CA SER A 379 5.14 -23.27 -6.95
C SER A 379 5.00 -23.59 -8.44
N GLN A 380 3.91 -23.15 -9.08
CA GLN A 380 3.92 -22.67 -10.46
C GLN A 380 2.84 -21.61 -10.71
N SER A 381 3.29 -20.61 -11.44
CA SER A 381 2.58 -19.57 -12.19
C SER A 381 1.56 -20.17 -13.17
N SER A 382 0.49 -19.40 -13.46
CA SER A 382 -0.67 -19.54 -14.37
C SER A 382 -0.58 -20.42 -15.64
N PRO A 383 -1.68 -20.60 -16.40
CA PRO A 383 -3.05 -21.00 -16.07
C PRO A 383 -3.48 -22.23 -16.92
N ALA A 384 -4.02 -23.30 -16.33
CA ALA A 384 -4.67 -24.36 -17.11
C ALA A 384 -5.71 -25.12 -16.29
N VAL A 385 -6.90 -25.15 -16.85
CA VAL A 385 -8.16 -25.75 -16.40
C VAL A 385 -8.04 -27.16 -15.82
N SER A 386 -8.87 -27.42 -14.79
CA SER A 386 -9.39 -28.72 -14.31
C SER A 386 -9.06 -29.16 -12.87
N SER A 387 -9.26 -28.28 -11.89
CA SER A 387 -9.70 -28.75 -10.58
C SER A 387 -11.17 -29.21 -10.68
N THR A 388 -11.45 -30.47 -10.34
CA THR A 388 -12.82 -31.04 -10.29
C THR A 388 -13.70 -30.44 -9.19
N CYS A 389 -13.11 -29.61 -8.34
CA CYS A 389 -13.78 -28.84 -7.33
C CYS A 389 -13.37 -27.37 -7.42
N THR A 390 -14.26 -26.51 -6.96
CA THR A 390 -14.06 -25.06 -6.89
C THR A 390 -13.90 -24.66 -5.44
N LYS A 391 -12.83 -23.94 -5.15
CA LYS A 391 -12.56 -23.40 -3.82
C LYS A 391 -13.35 -22.10 -3.62
N VAL A 392 -14.10 -22.04 -2.54
CA VAL A 392 -15.01 -20.94 -2.22
C VAL A 392 -14.59 -20.31 -0.91
N LEU A 393 -14.45 -18.99 -0.91
CA LEU A 393 -14.21 -18.18 0.28
C LEU A 393 -15.41 -17.25 0.45
N TYR A 394 -16.10 -17.31 1.59
CA TYR A 394 -17.27 -16.46 1.82
C TYR A 394 -17.20 -15.70 3.15
N PHE A 395 -17.68 -14.46 3.11
CA PHE A 395 -17.79 -13.54 4.24
C PHE A 395 -19.24 -13.41 4.67
N THR A 396 -19.48 -13.22 5.96
CA THR A 396 -20.82 -13.11 6.52
C THR A 396 -20.83 -12.11 7.66
N ASP A 397 -21.91 -11.35 7.85
CA ASP A 397 -21.95 -10.26 8.84
C ASP A 397 -21.72 -10.71 10.28
N ARG A 398 -22.01 -11.99 10.59
CA ARG A 398 -21.82 -12.58 11.93
C ARG A 398 -20.36 -12.86 12.29
N SER A 399 -19.44 -12.85 11.33
CA SER A 399 -18.06 -13.29 11.54
C SER A 399 -17.07 -12.47 10.72
N LEU A 400 -16.09 -11.88 11.42
CA LEU A 400 -14.97 -11.17 10.79
C LEU A 400 -13.97 -12.11 10.09
N THR A 401 -13.98 -13.40 10.45
CA THR A 401 -13.16 -14.42 9.78
C THR A 401 -13.93 -15.04 8.62
N PRO A 402 -13.37 -15.06 7.39
CA PRO A 402 -14.01 -15.71 6.26
C PRO A 402 -14.03 -17.23 6.41
N PHE A 403 -15.06 -17.84 5.86
CA PHE A 403 -15.22 -19.28 5.81
C PHE A 403 -14.79 -19.81 4.45
N MET A 404 -14.33 -21.06 4.43
CA MET A 404 -13.77 -21.68 3.24
C MET A 404 -14.37 -23.06 3.03
N VAL A 405 -14.98 -23.28 1.87
CA VAL A 405 -15.58 -24.55 1.47
C VAL A 405 -15.14 -24.93 0.06
N ASN A 406 -15.27 -26.21 -0.29
CA ASN A 406 -14.96 -26.70 -1.64
C ASN A 406 -16.22 -27.33 -2.24
N ILE A 407 -16.66 -26.81 -3.38
CA ILE A 407 -17.82 -27.35 -4.11
C ILE A 407 -17.30 -28.34 -5.16
N PRO A 408 -17.81 -29.59 -5.21
CA PRO A 408 -17.35 -30.62 -6.16
C PRO A 408 -17.92 -30.39 -7.58
N LYS A 409 -17.76 -29.17 -8.11
CA LYS A 409 -18.09 -28.74 -9.47
C LYS A 409 -17.00 -27.82 -10.00
N ARG A 410 -16.86 -27.76 -11.33
CA ARG A 410 -15.86 -26.89 -11.97
C ARG A 410 -16.31 -25.43 -11.94
N LEU A 411 -15.35 -24.51 -11.89
CA LEU A 411 -15.63 -23.08 -11.95
C LEU A 411 -16.29 -22.76 -13.31
N GLY A 412 -17.46 -22.14 -13.28
CA GLY A 412 -18.36 -21.94 -14.44
C GLY A 412 -19.56 -22.90 -14.50
N GLU A 413 -19.50 -24.05 -13.82
CA GLU A 413 -20.64 -24.98 -13.64
C GLU A 413 -21.30 -24.83 -12.25
N VAL A 414 -20.63 -24.13 -11.33
CA VAL A 414 -21.16 -23.86 -9.98
C VAL A 414 -22.29 -22.84 -10.10
N THR A 415 -23.49 -23.20 -9.68
CA THR A 415 -24.64 -22.28 -9.63
C THR A 415 -24.88 -21.74 -8.22
N LEU A 416 -25.72 -20.71 -8.11
CA LEU A 416 -26.13 -20.17 -6.81
C LEU A 416 -26.74 -21.24 -5.90
N LYS A 417 -27.53 -22.16 -6.45
CA LYS A 417 -28.08 -23.31 -5.71
C LYS A 417 -27.00 -24.19 -5.08
N ASP A 418 -25.93 -24.48 -5.82
CA ASP A 418 -24.82 -25.29 -5.32
C ASP A 418 -24.09 -24.58 -4.18
N PHE A 419 -23.92 -23.27 -4.30
CA PHE A 419 -23.32 -22.45 -3.26
C PHE A 419 -24.19 -22.42 -2.00
N LYS A 420 -25.50 -22.18 -2.13
CA LYS A 420 -26.47 -22.22 -1.02
C LYS A 420 -26.44 -23.58 -0.30
N ALA A 421 -26.43 -24.67 -1.06
CA ALA A 421 -26.34 -26.02 -0.52
C ALA A 421 -25.00 -26.29 0.20
N ALA A 422 -23.91 -25.67 -0.24
CA ALA A 422 -22.58 -25.87 0.34
C ALA A 422 -22.36 -25.09 1.65
N ILE A 423 -23.00 -23.92 1.81
CA ILE A 423 -22.90 -23.11 3.03
C ILE A 423 -23.94 -23.45 4.08
N ASP A 424 -24.99 -24.19 3.70
CA ASP A 424 -26.10 -24.68 4.55
C ASP A 424 -26.60 -23.63 5.55
N ARG A 425 -27.01 -22.47 5.04
CA ARG A 425 -27.54 -21.36 5.84
C ARG A 425 -29.03 -21.19 5.64
N GLU A 426 -29.77 -21.25 6.74
CA GLU A 426 -31.20 -20.96 6.80
C GLU A 426 -31.44 -19.44 6.80
N GLY A 427 -32.42 -18.97 6.02
CA GLY A 427 -32.82 -17.56 5.95
C GLY A 427 -32.76 -16.93 4.55
N ASN A 428 -33.33 -15.73 4.43
CA ASN A 428 -33.22 -14.91 3.23
C ASN A 428 -31.92 -14.11 3.29
N HIS A 429 -31.01 -14.40 2.36
CA HIS A 429 -29.72 -13.76 2.26
C HIS A 429 -29.53 -13.20 0.85
N ARG A 430 -28.79 -12.10 0.73
CA ARG A 430 -28.30 -11.59 -0.55
C ARG A 430 -26.88 -12.09 -0.77
N TYR A 431 -26.60 -12.46 -2.02
CA TYR A 431 -25.37 -13.14 -2.40
C TYR A 431 -24.60 -12.30 -3.41
N HIS A 432 -23.49 -11.72 -2.94
CA HIS A 432 -22.59 -10.94 -3.79
C HIS A 432 -21.32 -11.73 -4.04
N PHE A 433 -20.80 -11.67 -5.26
CA PHE A 433 -19.61 -12.39 -5.69
C PHE A 433 -18.59 -11.43 -6.28
N LYS A 434 -17.31 -11.69 -6.02
CA LYS A 434 -16.22 -10.93 -6.63
C LYS A 434 -16.09 -11.38 -8.08
N ALA A 435 -16.27 -10.45 -9.02
CA ALA A 435 -16.20 -10.71 -10.44
C ALA A 435 -15.24 -9.73 -11.14
N LEU A 436 -14.78 -10.12 -12.33
CA LEU A 436 -14.01 -9.26 -13.22
C LEU A 436 -14.92 -8.82 -14.36
N ASP A 437 -15.38 -7.59 -14.29
CA ASP A 437 -16.11 -6.93 -15.36
C ASP A 437 -15.14 -6.40 -16.43
N PRO A 438 -15.39 -6.61 -17.74
CA PRO A 438 -14.50 -6.15 -18.81
C PRO A 438 -14.32 -4.62 -18.90
N GLU A 439 -15.30 -3.84 -18.45
CA GLU A 439 -15.31 -2.37 -18.55
C GLU A 439 -14.89 -1.71 -17.23
N PHE A 440 -15.34 -2.27 -16.10
CA PHE A 440 -15.18 -1.68 -14.77
C PHE A 440 -14.12 -2.38 -13.90
N GLY A 441 -13.53 -3.48 -14.37
CA GLY A 441 -12.51 -4.22 -13.64
C GLY A 441 -13.10 -5.02 -12.48
N THR A 442 -12.57 -4.86 -11.26
CA THR A 442 -13.03 -5.68 -10.12
C THR A 442 -14.35 -5.17 -9.57
N VAL A 443 -15.41 -5.98 -9.62
CA VAL A 443 -16.74 -5.60 -9.14
C VAL A 443 -17.30 -6.62 -8.13
N LYS A 444 -18.34 -6.20 -7.39
CA LYS A 444 -19.19 -7.10 -6.60
C LYS A 444 -20.51 -7.28 -7.34
N GLU A 445 -20.68 -8.45 -7.94
CA GLU A 445 -21.87 -8.81 -8.71
C GLU A 445 -22.87 -9.53 -7.79
N GLU A 446 -24.14 -9.12 -7.82
CA GLU A 446 -25.21 -9.79 -7.08
C GLU A 446 -25.88 -10.84 -7.97
N VAL A 447 -26.09 -12.05 -7.44
CA VAL A 447 -26.74 -13.15 -8.16
C VAL A 447 -28.03 -13.54 -7.44
N PHE A 448 -29.15 -13.57 -8.19
CA PHE A 448 -30.49 -13.75 -7.65
C PHE A 448 -31.08 -15.14 -7.92
N HIS A 449 -30.88 -15.71 -9.11
CA HIS A 449 -31.53 -16.96 -9.50
C HIS A 449 -30.65 -18.17 -9.16
N ASP A 450 -31.29 -19.22 -8.66
CA ASP A 450 -30.62 -20.45 -8.20
C ASP A 450 -29.86 -21.20 -9.31
N ASP A 451 -30.31 -21.04 -10.55
CA ASP A 451 -29.73 -21.69 -11.73
C ASP A 451 -28.64 -20.85 -12.40
N ASP A 452 -28.42 -19.60 -11.95
CA ASP A 452 -27.39 -18.72 -12.51
C ASP A 452 -25.99 -19.21 -12.08
N ALA A 453 -25.06 -19.20 -13.03
CA ALA A 453 -23.66 -19.55 -12.78
C ALA A 453 -22.96 -18.46 -11.99
N ILE A 454 -22.22 -18.85 -10.95
CA ILE A 454 -21.49 -17.89 -10.10
C ILE A 454 -20.19 -17.44 -10.79
N PRO A 455 -19.90 -16.13 -10.83
CA PRO A 455 -18.66 -15.61 -11.40
C PRO A 455 -17.43 -16.03 -10.58
N GLY A 456 -16.34 -16.29 -11.29
CA GLY A 456 -15.06 -16.68 -10.70
C GLY A 456 -14.07 -15.53 -10.62
N TRP A 457 -13.22 -15.56 -9.58
CA TRP A 457 -12.08 -14.67 -9.41
C TRP A 457 -10.80 -15.49 -9.23
N GLU A 458 -9.84 -15.36 -10.15
CA GLU A 458 -8.53 -16.05 -10.08
C GLU A 458 -8.64 -17.58 -9.82
N GLY A 459 -9.61 -18.25 -10.46
CA GLY A 459 -9.79 -19.69 -10.31
C GLY A 459 -10.50 -20.12 -9.01
N LYS A 460 -11.08 -19.18 -8.26
CA LYS A 460 -11.83 -19.40 -7.02
C LYS A 460 -13.15 -18.64 -7.04
N ILE A 461 -13.99 -18.86 -6.04
CA ILE A 461 -15.17 -18.02 -5.78
C ILE A 461 -14.92 -17.24 -4.50
N VAL A 462 -15.16 -15.93 -4.54
CA VAL A 462 -15.14 -15.06 -3.35
C VAL A 462 -16.52 -14.45 -3.22
N ALA A 463 -17.18 -14.68 -2.08
CA ALA A 463 -18.58 -14.29 -1.87
C ALA A 463 -18.78 -13.48 -0.58
N TRP A 464 -19.80 -12.63 -0.57
CA TRP A 464 -20.35 -11.97 0.61
C TRP A 464 -21.81 -12.38 0.74
N VAL A 465 -22.16 -12.91 1.92
CA VAL A 465 -23.51 -13.36 2.26
C VAL A 465 -24.06 -12.40 3.31
N GLU A 466 -24.95 -11.53 2.87
CA GLU A 466 -25.59 -10.50 3.70
C GLU A 466 -26.98 -10.97 4.11
N GLU A 467 -27.34 -10.79 5.38
CA GLU A 467 -28.70 -11.07 5.84
C GLU A 467 -29.65 -10.00 5.30
N ASP A 468 -30.68 -10.42 4.55
CA ASP A 468 -31.69 -9.49 4.05
C ASP A 468 -32.67 -9.19 5.20
N HIS A 469 -32.33 -8.18 6.00
CA HIS A 469 -33.27 -7.58 6.94
C HIS A 469 -34.28 -6.78 6.12
N GLY A 470 -35.32 -7.46 5.61
CA GLY A 470 -36.40 -6.80 4.89
C GLY A 470 -36.85 -5.57 5.68
N GLU A 471 -36.63 -4.39 5.11
CA GLU A 471 -37.16 -3.14 5.64
C GLU A 471 -38.68 -3.25 5.62
N ASN A 472 -39.28 -3.24 6.81
CA ASN A 472 -40.71 -3.27 7.03
C ASN A 472 -41.15 -2.01 7.75
#